data_AF-A0A318D0H6-F1
#
_entry.id   AF-A0A318D0H6-F1
#
_cell.length_a   1.000
_cell.length_b   1.000
_cell.length_c   1.000
_cell.angle_alpha   90.00
_cell.angle_beta   90.00
_cell.angle_gamma   90.00
#
_symmetry.space_group_name_H-M   'P 1'
#
loop_
_entity.id
_entity.type
_entity.pdbx_description
1 polymer ?
#
loop_
_entity_poly.entity_id
_entity_poly.type
_entity_poly.pdbx_seq_one_letter_code
_entity_poly.pdbx_strand_id
1 'polypeptide(L)'
;MSEQPTLEIFEDWEPPQLSEEASSWLLSQLSPQVFSRFAQAVQQDPEGQAALSGFRISPNSIKKPGVKQAISARLVSLLVSSRWARSAFFILSFPHGRWFRWAEVIDAHDEIWLEINWRELIRGTGDPALAVAFAMDDRLSLARRGERTLKTRSLWTGELTGSKELLPEAWAEFSGLLGSKELRDPSEKGALENLQIRLEEISAKLQRTEQDEVKQKKAKKKLEAGVRELEAKCLGQESSISKLKEKVKEQSRRIKVYETEMESEVGARVAGFYREFCNCDMCEEELWKDSMKEGGSKDLLERVERALTAQSHLDARYGTRSRVIARLKKLESKYEQVERALGDVLVPAPSLLKAGKDLQLEIAHWRQMLPGTEEACSPLAGSLLGQARSFNVNKEGIRQLEALLTELDRPPIESLLNEEERAFLHRHIRRLLAERRKIWQAGILAQHPPVRILPHQVDDISNLSAFVLKNHDLCLNSVLLVDGYNAIKSSAEWAILDSRNFTKARNRFIELWELRAKDWKRVELVFDGQEERHWIEERGHLIVVYTDARFESQRADIYIQSRMGELNADNPDTKLFLITADRELRDSVSQWCNYFIEPRWALIPYLSIED
;
A
#
# COMPACT_ATOMS: atom_id res chain seq x y z
N MET A 1 53.33 2.13 12.04
CA MET A 1 52.20 1.99 12.98
C MET A 1 51.00 1.65 12.12
N SER A 2 50.46 0.45 12.22
CA SER A 2 49.37 -0.01 11.35
C SER A 2 48.09 0.75 11.69
N GLU A 3 47.57 1.50 10.72
CA GLU A 3 46.26 2.16 10.79
C GLU A 3 45.21 1.12 11.18
N GLN A 4 44.68 1.22 12.40
CA GLN A 4 43.51 0.46 12.80
C GLN A 4 42.30 1.21 12.24
N PRO A 5 41.49 0.61 11.37
CA PRO A 5 40.31 1.27 10.82
C PRO A 5 39.37 1.59 11.98
N THR A 6 39.15 2.88 12.22
CA THR A 6 38.12 3.35 13.15
C THR A 6 36.79 2.93 12.56
N LEU A 7 35.98 2.18 13.32
CA LEU A 7 34.71 1.69 12.82
C LEU A 7 33.74 2.88 12.75
N GLU A 8 33.45 3.37 11.55
CA GLU A 8 32.42 4.39 11.35
C GLU A 8 31.05 3.77 11.63
N ILE A 9 30.46 4.12 12.77
CA ILE A 9 29.09 3.73 13.10
C ILE A 9 28.16 4.80 12.54
N PHE A 10 27.28 4.39 11.63
CA PHE A 10 26.24 5.27 11.10
C PHE A 10 25.31 5.72 12.23
N GLU A 11 25.34 7.01 12.59
CA GLU A 11 24.50 7.59 13.66
C GLU A 11 23.00 7.45 13.36
N ASP A 12 22.64 7.35 12.08
CA ASP A 12 21.26 7.24 11.60
C ASP A 12 20.71 5.81 11.54
N TRP A 13 21.53 4.78 11.79
CA TRP A 13 21.08 3.38 11.74
C TRP A 13 20.74 2.86 13.14
N GLU A 14 19.51 2.39 13.33
CA GLU A 14 19.08 1.74 14.57
C GLU A 14 19.24 0.22 14.47
N PRO A 15 20.22 -0.38 15.18
CA PRO A 15 20.40 -1.82 15.14
C PRO A 15 19.29 -2.55 15.92
N PRO A 16 18.92 -3.78 15.52
CA PRO A 16 17.89 -4.57 16.19
C PRO A 16 18.18 -4.78 17.68
N GLN A 17 17.18 -4.58 18.54
CA GLN A 17 17.31 -4.90 19.97
C GLN A 17 17.32 -6.42 20.20
N LEU A 18 18.12 -6.86 21.18
CA LEU A 18 18.41 -8.27 21.43
C LEU A 18 18.03 -8.68 22.85
N SER A 19 17.58 -9.92 23.01
CA SER A 19 17.55 -10.60 24.31
C SER A 19 18.94 -11.12 24.70
N GLU A 20 19.13 -11.48 25.97
CA GLU A 20 20.38 -12.10 26.45
C GLU A 20 20.66 -13.42 25.72
N GLU A 21 19.62 -14.22 25.50
CA GLU A 21 19.70 -15.51 24.83
C GLU A 21 20.05 -15.36 23.35
N ALA A 22 19.41 -14.40 22.66
CA ALA A 22 19.76 -14.06 21.28
C ALA A 22 21.21 -13.57 21.17
N SER A 23 21.65 -12.71 22.10
CA SER A 23 23.02 -12.19 22.14
C SER A 23 24.05 -13.31 22.34
N SER A 24 23.76 -14.24 23.26
CA SER A 24 24.61 -15.41 23.51
C SER A 24 24.71 -16.32 22.27
N TRP A 25 23.58 -16.58 21.62
CA TRP A 25 23.54 -17.37 20.39
C TRP A 25 24.32 -16.68 19.26
N LEU A 26 24.09 -15.39 19.03
CA LEU A 26 24.77 -14.59 18.00
C LEU A 26 26.30 -14.62 18.16
N LEU A 27 26.81 -14.44 19.38
CA LEU A 27 28.24 -14.52 19.67
C LEU A 27 28.82 -15.92 19.44
N SER A 28 28.02 -16.98 19.64
CA SER A 28 28.45 -18.37 19.40
C SER A 28 28.68 -18.66 17.91
N GLN A 29 27.95 -17.99 17.02
CA GLN A 29 28.04 -18.18 15.57
C GLN A 29 29.27 -17.49 14.96
N LEU A 30 29.92 -16.57 15.67
CA LEU A 30 31.09 -15.86 15.17
C LEU A 30 32.33 -16.77 15.09
N SER A 31 33.02 -16.70 13.96
CA SER A 31 34.36 -17.28 13.83
C SER A 31 35.34 -16.60 14.81
N PRO A 32 36.41 -17.28 15.26
CA PRO A 32 37.37 -16.68 16.20
C PRO A 32 37.98 -15.36 15.71
N GLN A 33 38.12 -15.18 14.40
CA GLN A 33 38.65 -13.95 13.79
C GLN A 33 37.65 -12.80 13.90
N VAL A 34 36.38 -13.03 13.53
CA VAL A 34 35.32 -12.01 13.61
C VAL A 34 35.02 -11.66 15.07
N PHE A 35 34.99 -12.65 15.96
CA PHE A 35 34.85 -12.42 17.40
C PHE A 35 35.99 -11.55 17.95
N SER A 36 37.24 -11.78 17.52
CA SER A 36 38.37 -10.96 17.95
C SER A 36 38.25 -9.51 17.47
N ARG A 37 37.84 -9.30 16.23
CA ARG A 37 37.63 -7.96 15.68
C ARG A 37 36.51 -7.24 16.41
N PHE A 38 35.39 -7.92 16.66
CA PHE A 38 34.27 -7.36 17.42
C PHE A 38 34.67 -6.96 18.85
N ALA A 39 35.33 -7.86 19.57
CA ALA A 39 35.75 -7.58 20.94
C ALA A 39 36.81 -6.46 21.01
N GLN A 40 37.68 -6.34 20.00
CA GLN A 40 38.62 -5.22 19.87
C GLN A 40 37.93 -3.90 19.56
N ALA A 41 36.92 -3.91 18.67
CA ALA A 41 36.14 -2.72 18.37
C ALA A 41 35.39 -2.23 19.62
N VAL A 42 34.71 -3.12 20.34
CA VAL A 42 34.02 -2.79 21.60
C VAL A 42 34.98 -2.23 22.65
N GLN A 43 36.23 -2.68 22.70
CA GLN A 43 37.21 -2.13 23.62
C GLN A 43 37.60 -0.67 23.32
N GLN A 44 37.32 -0.15 22.12
CA GLN A 44 37.57 1.26 21.76
C GLN A 44 36.47 2.20 22.28
N ASP A 45 35.30 1.66 22.63
CA ASP A 45 34.20 2.40 23.25
C ASP A 45 34.38 2.47 24.79
N PRO A 46 34.07 3.59 25.48
CA PRO A 46 34.27 3.71 26.92
C PRO A 46 33.52 2.66 27.77
N GLU A 47 32.28 2.31 27.40
CA GLU A 47 31.50 1.30 28.12
C GLU A 47 32.08 -0.09 27.89
N GLY A 48 32.49 -0.37 26.65
CA GLY A 48 33.14 -1.62 26.28
C GLY A 48 34.55 -1.78 26.88
N GLN A 49 35.32 -0.70 26.99
CA GLN A 49 36.63 -0.68 27.65
C GLN A 49 36.50 -1.02 29.14
N ALA A 50 35.49 -0.47 29.82
CA ALA A 50 35.20 -0.79 31.22
C ALA A 50 34.82 -2.26 31.38
N ALA A 51 33.91 -2.77 30.55
CA ALA A 51 33.40 -4.13 30.62
C ALA A 51 34.42 -5.22 30.26
N LEU A 52 35.37 -4.90 29.36
CA LEU A 52 36.42 -5.83 28.89
C LEU A 52 37.78 -5.57 29.55
N SER A 53 37.83 -4.72 30.56
CA SER A 53 39.05 -4.45 31.33
C SER A 53 39.62 -5.76 31.93
N GLY A 54 40.93 -5.97 31.76
CA GLY A 54 41.63 -7.17 32.23
C GLY A 54 41.70 -8.34 31.23
N PHE A 55 41.01 -8.29 30.09
CA PHE A 55 41.14 -9.31 29.04
C PHE A 55 42.20 -8.93 27.99
N ARG A 56 43.11 -9.85 27.66
CA ARG A 56 43.99 -9.73 26.48
C ARG A 56 43.27 -10.29 25.26
N ILE A 57 42.73 -9.41 24.42
CA ILE A 57 41.96 -9.79 23.22
C ILE A 57 42.92 -10.01 22.04
N SER A 58 43.18 -11.27 21.72
CA SER A 58 43.96 -11.68 20.55
C SER A 58 43.35 -12.93 19.92
N PRO A 59 43.58 -13.19 18.63
CA PRO A 59 43.09 -14.39 17.97
C PRO A 59 43.52 -15.69 18.66
N ASN A 60 44.68 -15.70 19.31
CA ASN A 60 45.21 -16.86 20.04
C ASN A 60 44.61 -17.02 21.45
N SER A 61 44.22 -15.93 22.13
CA SER A 61 43.56 -16.01 23.43
C SER A 61 42.09 -16.41 23.31
N ILE A 62 41.40 -15.99 22.24
CA ILE A 62 40.00 -16.34 21.95
C ILE A 62 39.83 -17.82 21.56
N LYS A 63 40.89 -18.48 21.09
CA LYS A 63 40.87 -19.94 20.89
C LYS A 63 40.77 -20.73 22.19
N LYS A 64 41.09 -20.13 23.34
CA LYS A 64 40.92 -20.77 24.66
C LYS A 64 39.46 -20.65 25.10
N PRO A 65 38.72 -21.76 25.27
CA PRO A 65 37.28 -21.73 25.49
C PRO A 65 36.87 -20.95 26.76
N GLY A 66 37.61 -21.09 27.87
CA GLY A 66 37.33 -20.34 29.10
C GLY A 66 37.48 -18.82 28.97
N VAL A 67 38.44 -18.35 28.15
CA VAL A 67 38.62 -16.91 27.90
C VAL A 67 37.52 -16.39 26.98
N LYS A 68 37.18 -17.13 25.92
CA LYS A 68 36.06 -16.77 25.02
C LYS A 68 34.75 -16.69 25.80
N GLN A 69 34.46 -17.66 26.68
CA GLN A 69 33.23 -17.69 27.46
C GLN A 69 33.12 -16.52 28.45
N ALA A 70 34.22 -16.18 29.13
CA ALA A 70 34.26 -15.04 30.05
C ALA A 70 34.05 -13.70 29.33
N ILE A 71 34.68 -13.53 28.15
CA ILE A 71 34.48 -12.34 27.30
C ILE A 71 33.03 -12.31 26.76
N SER A 72 32.50 -13.44 26.29
CA SER A 72 31.13 -13.55 25.81
C SER A 72 30.11 -13.12 26.87
N ALA A 73 30.27 -13.53 28.13
CA ALA A 73 29.36 -13.13 29.20
C ALA A 73 29.30 -11.60 29.40
N ARG A 74 30.43 -10.90 29.24
CA ARG A 74 30.49 -9.42 29.31
C ARG A 74 29.87 -8.78 28.07
N LEU A 75 30.17 -9.33 26.89
CA LEU A 75 29.61 -8.85 25.62
C LEU A 75 28.09 -9.04 25.52
N VAL A 76 27.52 -10.10 26.11
CA VAL A 76 26.06 -10.30 26.16
C VAL A 76 25.38 -9.13 26.84
N SER A 77 25.86 -8.71 28.01
CA SER A 77 25.30 -7.56 28.73
C SER A 77 25.35 -6.28 27.88
N LEU A 78 26.48 -6.03 27.20
CA LEU A 78 26.64 -4.86 26.35
C LEU A 78 25.75 -4.89 25.10
N LEU A 79 25.54 -6.06 24.49
CA LEU A 79 24.63 -6.22 23.35
C LEU A 79 23.17 -5.95 23.71
N VAL A 80 22.79 -6.16 24.96
CA VAL A 80 21.45 -5.83 25.46
C VAL A 80 21.33 -4.33 25.76
N SER A 81 22.31 -3.74 26.43
CA SER A 81 22.22 -2.37 26.96
C SER A 81 22.70 -1.27 25.99
N SER A 82 23.72 -1.53 25.19
CA SER A 82 24.44 -0.51 24.42
C SER A 82 24.07 -0.56 22.94
N ARG A 83 23.53 0.55 22.41
CA ARG A 83 23.26 0.72 20.97
C ARG A 83 24.54 0.58 20.15
N TRP A 84 25.62 1.19 20.63
CA TRP A 84 26.92 1.17 19.95
C TRP A 84 27.43 -0.26 19.76
N ALA A 85 27.38 -1.07 20.82
CA ALA A 85 27.82 -2.47 20.76
C ALA A 85 26.99 -3.31 19.78
N ARG A 86 25.67 -3.06 19.69
CA ARG A 86 24.81 -3.71 18.69
C ARG A 86 25.17 -3.29 17.27
N SER A 87 25.37 -2.00 17.02
CA SER A 87 25.78 -1.50 15.70
C SER A 87 27.10 -2.13 15.27
N ALA A 88 28.11 -2.09 16.14
CA ALA A 88 29.42 -2.68 15.87
C ALA A 88 29.32 -4.19 15.59
N PHE A 89 28.47 -4.92 16.33
CA PHE A 89 28.25 -6.34 16.11
C PHE A 89 27.73 -6.61 14.70
N PHE A 90 26.61 -6.00 14.33
CA PHE A 90 25.96 -6.29 13.06
C PHE A 90 26.81 -5.84 11.87
N ILE A 91 27.45 -4.66 11.93
CA ILE A 91 28.33 -4.18 10.86
C ILE A 91 29.49 -5.15 10.62
N LEU A 92 30.14 -5.64 11.68
CA LEU A 92 31.29 -6.53 11.56
C LEU A 92 30.94 -7.97 11.19
N SER A 93 29.72 -8.41 11.54
CA SER A 93 29.29 -9.80 11.37
C SER A 93 28.46 -10.03 10.10
N PHE A 94 27.87 -8.98 9.51
CA PHE A 94 26.98 -9.09 8.34
C PHE A 94 27.57 -9.84 7.14
N PRO A 95 28.80 -9.57 6.65
CA PRO A 95 29.32 -10.25 5.47
C PRO A 95 29.70 -11.73 5.70
N HIS A 96 29.68 -12.20 6.95
CA HIS A 96 30.12 -13.56 7.32
C HIS A 96 29.08 -14.34 8.12
N GLY A 97 27.95 -13.71 8.45
CA GLY A 97 26.89 -14.29 9.24
C GLY A 97 26.07 -15.29 8.43
N ARG A 98 25.59 -16.34 9.09
CA ARG A 98 24.67 -17.32 8.47
C ARG A 98 23.38 -16.68 7.98
N TRP A 99 22.96 -15.58 8.62
CA TRP A 99 21.78 -14.81 8.26
C TRP A 99 21.92 -14.04 6.94
N PHE A 100 23.12 -13.82 6.41
CA PHE A 100 23.31 -13.17 5.12
C PHE A 100 22.63 -13.95 3.98
N ARG A 101 22.80 -15.27 3.96
CA ARG A 101 22.14 -16.13 2.95
C ARG A 101 20.62 -16.14 3.09
N TRP A 102 20.12 -16.00 4.32
CA TRP A 102 18.69 -15.87 4.55
C TRP A 102 18.16 -14.51 4.08
N ALA A 103 18.96 -13.44 4.16
CA ALA A 103 18.59 -12.14 3.61
C ALA A 103 18.41 -12.22 2.08
N GLU A 104 19.29 -12.91 1.36
CA GLU A 104 19.15 -13.14 -0.09
C GLU A 104 17.86 -13.92 -0.43
N VAL A 105 17.51 -14.92 0.38
CA VAL A 105 16.26 -15.70 0.19
C VAL A 105 15.03 -14.84 0.47
N ILE A 106 15.06 -14.03 1.52
CA ILE A 106 13.98 -13.13 1.90
C ILE A 106 13.77 -12.04 0.82
N ASP A 107 14.84 -11.51 0.23
CA ASP A 107 14.77 -10.48 -0.82
C ASP A 107 14.10 -11.00 -2.12
N ALA A 108 14.26 -12.29 -2.41
CA ALA A 108 13.64 -12.93 -3.57
C ALA A 108 12.12 -13.15 -3.45
N HIS A 109 11.49 -12.83 -2.31
CA HIS A 109 10.08 -13.13 -2.04
C HIS A 109 9.25 -11.87 -1.76
N ASP A 110 7.97 -11.95 -2.14
CA ASP A 110 6.98 -10.90 -1.94
C ASP A 110 6.74 -10.58 -0.44
N GLU A 111 6.63 -9.29 -0.12
CA GLU A 111 6.48 -8.80 1.25
C GLU A 111 5.19 -9.29 1.92
N ILE A 112 4.05 -9.26 1.20
CA ILE A 112 2.75 -9.68 1.75
C ILE A 112 2.79 -11.17 2.08
N TRP A 113 3.38 -11.98 1.20
CA TRP A 113 3.52 -13.40 1.44
C TRP A 113 4.41 -13.70 2.66
N LEU A 114 5.55 -13.03 2.80
CA LEU A 114 6.44 -13.17 3.95
C LEU A 114 5.77 -12.72 5.25
N GLU A 115 5.01 -11.63 5.22
CA GLU A 115 4.24 -11.14 6.37
C GLU A 115 3.20 -12.13 6.89
N ILE A 116 2.61 -12.94 6.02
CA ILE A 116 1.65 -13.98 6.38
C ILE A 116 2.38 -15.19 6.97
N ASN A 117 3.51 -15.58 6.38
CA ASN A 117 4.14 -16.88 6.64
C ASN A 117 5.35 -16.84 7.60
N TRP A 118 5.87 -15.67 8.00
CA TRP A 118 7.15 -15.54 8.73
C TRP A 118 7.29 -16.42 9.98
N ARG A 119 6.22 -16.60 10.78
CA ARG A 119 6.27 -17.44 12.00
C ARG A 119 6.49 -18.91 11.65
N GLU A 120 5.75 -19.39 10.66
CA GLU A 120 5.82 -20.78 10.22
C GLU A 120 7.13 -21.03 9.48
N LEU A 121 7.68 -20.04 8.77
CA LEU A 121 9.00 -20.13 8.17
C LEU A 121 10.12 -20.25 9.21
N ILE A 122 10.11 -19.41 10.27
CA ILE A 122 11.11 -19.50 11.35
C ILE A 122 10.99 -20.82 12.12
N ARG A 123 9.76 -21.28 12.39
CA ARG A 123 9.53 -22.55 13.10
C ARG A 123 9.87 -23.77 12.23
N GLY A 124 9.45 -23.75 10.97
CA GLY A 124 9.60 -24.85 10.04
C GLY A 124 11.06 -25.05 9.62
N THR A 125 11.80 -23.97 9.38
CA THR A 125 13.24 -24.07 9.04
C THR A 125 14.09 -24.53 10.22
N GLY A 126 13.68 -24.20 11.45
CA GLY A 126 14.43 -24.50 12.66
C GLY A 126 15.79 -23.80 12.74
N ASP A 127 16.07 -22.84 11.86
CA ASP A 127 17.30 -22.04 11.86
C ASP A 127 17.02 -20.62 12.39
N PRO A 128 17.47 -20.29 13.61
CA PRO A 128 17.30 -18.95 14.17
C PRO A 128 17.95 -17.82 13.36
N ALA A 129 18.88 -18.14 12.44
CA ALA A 129 19.49 -17.17 11.53
C ALA A 129 18.45 -16.47 10.64
N LEU A 130 17.31 -17.12 10.34
CA LEU A 130 16.23 -16.50 9.57
C LEU A 130 15.59 -15.33 10.32
N ALA A 131 15.45 -15.43 11.66
CA ALA A 131 14.92 -14.35 12.48
C ALA A 131 15.85 -13.13 12.49
N VAL A 132 17.17 -13.35 12.43
CA VAL A 132 18.18 -12.29 12.32
C VAL A 132 18.09 -11.63 10.95
N ALA A 133 17.94 -12.42 9.87
CA ALA A 133 17.78 -11.89 8.52
C ALA A 133 16.52 -11.02 8.40
N PHE A 134 15.37 -11.47 8.93
CA PHE A 134 14.17 -10.64 9.01
C PHE A 134 14.39 -9.33 9.75
N ALA A 135 15.17 -9.33 10.84
CA ALA A 135 15.43 -8.13 11.64
C ALA A 135 16.35 -7.13 10.93
N MET A 136 17.10 -7.57 9.93
CA MET A 136 18.03 -6.76 9.13
C MET A 136 17.47 -6.38 7.76
N ASP A 137 16.20 -6.73 7.47
CA ASP A 137 15.54 -6.42 6.20
C ASP A 137 15.22 -4.92 6.09
N ASP A 138 15.36 -4.36 4.88
CA ASP A 138 15.05 -2.95 4.61
C ASP A 138 13.54 -2.63 4.71
N ARG A 139 12.68 -3.65 4.57
CA ARG A 139 11.24 -3.55 4.74
C ARG A 139 10.90 -3.54 6.23
N LEU A 140 10.50 -2.35 6.71
CA LEU A 140 10.19 -2.08 8.12
C LEU A 140 9.20 -3.07 8.76
N SER A 141 8.24 -3.58 7.99
CA SER A 141 7.24 -4.56 8.45
C SER A 141 7.88 -5.88 8.90
N LEU A 142 8.87 -6.34 8.13
CA LEU A 142 9.65 -7.55 8.34
C LEU A 142 10.71 -7.33 9.41
N ALA A 143 11.43 -6.20 9.38
CA ALA A 143 12.38 -5.77 10.41
C ALA A 143 11.75 -5.84 11.82
N ARG A 144 10.56 -5.24 11.99
CA ARG A 144 9.82 -5.26 13.27
C ARG A 144 9.38 -6.67 13.69
N ARG A 145 9.15 -7.59 12.76
CA ARG A 145 8.81 -9.00 13.07
C ARG A 145 10.06 -9.78 13.50
N GLY A 146 11.16 -9.62 12.77
CA GLY A 146 12.46 -10.17 13.14
C GLY A 146 12.90 -9.69 14.52
N GLU A 147 12.86 -8.39 14.78
CA GLU A 147 13.25 -7.80 16.06
C GLU A 147 12.39 -8.32 17.23
N ARG A 148 11.07 -8.45 17.06
CA ARG A 148 10.20 -9.09 18.05
C ARG A 148 10.64 -10.52 18.36
N THR A 149 11.13 -11.24 17.36
CA THR A 149 11.62 -12.61 17.51
C THR A 149 12.98 -12.65 18.24
N LEU A 150 13.88 -11.71 17.95
CA LEU A 150 15.15 -11.55 18.67
C LEU A 150 14.97 -11.25 20.16
N LYS A 151 13.85 -10.61 20.54
CA LYS A 151 13.46 -10.38 21.94
C LYS A 151 12.82 -11.59 22.62
N THR A 152 12.39 -12.60 21.86
CA THR A 152 11.65 -13.75 22.39
C THR A 152 12.60 -14.87 22.81
N ARG A 153 12.54 -15.31 24.07
CA ARG A 153 13.45 -16.34 24.63
C ARG A 153 13.34 -17.72 23.99
N SER A 154 12.12 -18.16 23.66
CA SER A 154 11.81 -19.54 23.28
C SER A 154 12.48 -20.04 22.00
N LEU A 155 12.86 -19.14 21.08
CA LEU A 155 13.59 -19.51 19.86
C LEU A 155 15.03 -19.93 20.16
N TRP A 156 15.67 -19.32 21.14
CA TRP A 156 17.12 -19.45 21.40
C TRP A 156 17.46 -20.57 22.37
N THR A 157 16.50 -20.99 23.21
CA THR A 157 16.66 -22.09 24.18
C THR A 157 16.40 -23.48 23.59
N GLY A 158 16.01 -23.56 22.31
CA GLY A 158 15.76 -24.83 21.62
C GLY A 158 14.42 -25.51 21.98
N GLU A 159 13.52 -24.80 22.67
CA GLU A 159 12.19 -25.31 23.07
C GLU A 159 11.14 -25.24 21.95
N LEU A 160 11.54 -24.89 20.73
CA LEU A 160 10.65 -24.93 19.58
C LEU A 160 10.42 -26.37 19.14
N THR A 161 9.40 -26.97 19.72
CA THR A 161 8.74 -28.18 19.22
C THR A 161 7.92 -27.82 17.97
N GLY A 162 8.60 -27.58 16.85
CA GLY A 162 7.97 -27.39 15.55
C GLY A 162 7.54 -28.73 14.95
N SER A 163 6.23 -28.91 14.76
CA SER A 163 5.67 -29.92 13.87
C SER A 163 6.21 -29.70 12.46
N LYS A 164 6.83 -30.73 11.85
CA LYS A 164 7.35 -30.73 10.47
C LYS A 164 6.26 -30.63 9.38
N GLU A 165 5.02 -30.35 9.75
CA GLU A 165 3.91 -30.30 8.82
C GLU A 165 3.76 -28.87 8.30
N LEU A 166 3.96 -28.72 6.98
CA LEU A 166 3.70 -27.52 6.14
C LEU A 166 4.85 -26.52 5.94
N LEU A 167 6.06 -27.00 5.61
CA LEU A 167 6.95 -26.19 4.77
C LEU A 167 6.54 -26.38 3.29
N PRO A 168 6.33 -25.31 2.50
CA PRO A 168 6.27 -25.43 1.05
C PRO A 168 7.52 -26.15 0.52
N GLU A 169 7.37 -27.08 -0.43
CA GLU A 169 8.48 -27.90 -0.98
C GLU A 169 9.74 -27.08 -1.32
N ALA A 170 9.54 -25.88 -1.89
CA ALA A 170 10.61 -24.95 -2.22
C ALA A 170 11.49 -24.54 -1.03
N TRP A 171 10.96 -24.49 0.20
CA TRP A 171 11.69 -24.10 1.41
C TRP A 171 12.45 -25.26 2.07
N ALA A 172 12.02 -26.50 1.85
CA ALA A 172 12.71 -27.68 2.36
C ALA A 172 14.09 -27.84 1.71
N GLU A 173 14.21 -27.54 0.40
CA GLU A 173 15.45 -27.62 -0.36
C GLU A 173 16.51 -26.60 0.11
N PHE A 174 16.10 -25.39 0.53
CA PHE A 174 17.03 -24.37 1.04
C PHE A 174 17.58 -24.69 2.43
N SER A 175 16.78 -25.31 3.30
CA SER A 175 17.23 -25.70 4.65
C SER A 175 18.36 -26.74 4.62
N GLY A 176 18.38 -27.62 3.62
CA GLY A 176 19.43 -28.62 3.41
C GLY A 176 20.75 -28.05 2.87
N LEU A 177 20.72 -26.91 2.18
CA LEU A 177 21.90 -26.28 1.57
C LEU A 177 22.74 -25.43 2.55
N LEU A 178 22.23 -25.19 3.77
CA LEU A 178 22.82 -24.27 4.74
C LEU A 178 23.66 -24.92 5.87
N GLY A 179 23.92 -26.24 5.76
CA GLY A 179 25.06 -26.89 6.42
C GLY A 179 24.91 -27.16 7.93
N SER A 180 24.49 -28.37 8.27
CA SER A 180 24.68 -28.96 9.59
C SER A 180 26.14 -29.44 9.75
N LYS A 181 26.96 -28.74 10.53
CA LYS A 181 28.29 -29.23 10.91
C LYS A 181 28.40 -29.29 12.43
N GLU A 182 28.27 -30.49 12.95
CA GLU A 182 28.55 -30.85 14.35
C GLU A 182 30.03 -30.57 14.67
N LEU A 183 30.27 -29.97 15.84
CA LEU A 183 31.58 -29.70 16.41
C LEU A 183 31.77 -30.56 17.66
N ARG A 184 32.83 -31.38 17.72
CA ARG A 184 33.56 -31.64 18.98
C ARG A 184 34.99 -32.19 18.80
N ASP A 185 35.91 -31.31 19.20
CA ASP A 185 37.14 -31.41 20.00
C ASP A 185 38.25 -32.48 19.83
N PRO A 186 39.51 -32.08 20.18
CA PRO A 186 40.73 -32.74 19.78
C PRO A 186 41.48 -33.48 20.90
N SER A 187 42.20 -34.51 20.46
CA SER A 187 43.59 -34.86 20.81
C SER A 187 43.96 -35.09 22.28
N GLU A 188 43.93 -36.37 22.60
CA GLU A 188 44.76 -37.16 23.51
C GLU A 188 46.19 -36.65 23.78
N LYS A 189 46.56 -36.58 25.08
CA LYS A 189 47.80 -37.17 25.64
C LYS A 189 47.83 -36.99 27.17
N GLY A 190 47.34 -38.02 27.85
CA GLY A 190 47.43 -38.25 29.29
C GLY A 190 47.04 -39.70 29.59
N ALA A 191 47.50 -40.60 28.72
CA ALA A 191 46.73 -41.74 28.24
C ALA A 191 47.14 -43.10 28.83
N LEU A 192 47.57 -43.20 30.08
CA LEU A 192 47.78 -44.55 30.66
C LEU A 192 47.15 -44.74 32.04
N GLU A 193 47.16 -43.75 32.93
CA GLU A 193 46.47 -43.88 34.23
C GLU A 193 44.99 -43.44 34.16
N ASN A 194 44.69 -42.41 33.36
CA ASN A 194 43.30 -42.05 33.05
C ASN A 194 42.58 -43.09 32.18
N LEU A 195 43.30 -43.99 31.48
CA LEU A 195 42.66 -45.03 30.66
C LEU A 195 41.99 -46.11 31.49
N GLN A 196 42.46 -46.36 32.72
CA GLN A 196 41.93 -47.43 33.56
C GLN A 196 40.64 -46.99 34.27
N ILE A 197 40.64 -45.76 34.83
CA ILE A 197 39.43 -45.11 35.36
C ILE A 197 38.44 -44.80 34.22
N ARG A 198 38.93 -44.41 33.04
CA ARG A 198 38.07 -44.27 31.86
C ARG A 198 37.56 -45.60 31.35
N LEU A 199 38.28 -46.71 31.45
CA LEU A 199 37.78 -48.03 31.04
C LEU A 199 36.63 -48.49 31.91
N GLU A 200 36.70 -48.25 33.22
CA GLU A 200 35.61 -48.53 34.16
C GLU A 200 34.43 -47.57 33.99
N GLU A 201 34.69 -46.27 33.75
CA GLU A 201 33.63 -45.34 33.37
C GLU A 201 33.03 -45.67 32.00
N ILE A 202 33.83 -46.11 31.03
CA ILE A 202 33.40 -46.46 29.68
C ILE A 202 32.60 -47.76 29.75
N SER A 203 32.96 -48.74 30.57
CA SER A 203 32.18 -49.97 30.74
C SER A 203 30.84 -49.71 31.45
N ALA A 204 30.82 -48.84 32.47
CA ALA A 204 29.58 -48.39 33.11
C ALA A 204 28.71 -47.54 32.17
N LYS A 205 29.32 -46.68 31.35
CA LYS A 205 28.64 -45.94 30.28
C LYS A 205 28.13 -46.90 29.20
N LEU A 206 28.88 -47.96 28.85
CA LEU A 206 28.49 -48.98 27.88
C LEU A 206 27.24 -49.72 28.35
N GLN A 207 27.20 -50.15 29.61
CA GLN A 207 26.02 -50.80 30.20
C GLN A 207 24.80 -49.88 30.24
N ARG A 208 24.99 -48.58 30.52
CA ARG A 208 23.90 -47.59 30.45
C ARG A 208 23.44 -47.37 29.02
N THR A 209 24.35 -47.26 28.05
CA THR A 209 24.00 -47.13 26.63
C THR A 209 23.32 -48.38 26.09
N GLU A 210 23.68 -49.58 26.55
CA GLU A 210 23.00 -50.82 26.17
C GLU A 210 21.56 -50.86 26.73
N GLN A 211 21.36 -50.43 27.98
CA GLN A 211 20.02 -50.30 28.56
C GLN A 211 19.18 -49.23 27.85
N ASP A 212 19.79 -48.11 27.50
CA ASP A 212 19.14 -47.03 26.76
C ASP A 212 18.87 -47.43 25.30
N GLU A 213 19.73 -48.22 24.67
CA GLU A 213 19.47 -48.82 23.36
C GLU A 213 18.25 -49.75 23.40
N VAL A 214 18.11 -50.56 24.44
CA VAL A 214 16.94 -51.45 24.60
C VAL A 214 15.67 -50.61 24.81
N LYS A 215 15.73 -49.52 25.58
CA LYS A 215 14.61 -48.58 25.76
C LYS A 215 14.28 -47.84 24.47
N GLN A 216 15.29 -47.36 23.74
CA GLN A 216 15.14 -46.69 22.45
C GLN A 216 14.59 -47.65 21.39
N LYS A 217 15.02 -48.91 21.35
CA LYS A 217 14.45 -49.94 20.46
C LYS A 217 12.96 -50.18 20.77
N LYS A 218 12.56 -50.20 22.05
CA LYS A 218 11.14 -50.30 22.44
C LYS A 218 10.35 -49.05 22.06
N ALA A 219 10.90 -47.85 22.29
CA ALA A 219 10.28 -46.59 21.91
C ALA A 219 10.14 -46.46 20.39
N LYS A 220 11.16 -46.86 19.63
CA LYS A 220 11.17 -46.91 18.16
C LYS A 220 10.08 -47.86 17.64
N LYS A 221 9.96 -49.07 18.19
CA LYS A 221 8.87 -49.99 17.82
C LYS A 221 7.48 -49.42 18.12
N LYS A 222 7.32 -48.71 19.24
CA LYS A 222 6.04 -48.05 19.59
C LYS A 222 5.73 -46.89 18.63
N LEU A 223 6.73 -46.12 18.25
CA LEU A 223 6.60 -45.05 17.25
C LEU A 223 6.30 -45.63 15.86
N GLU A 224 6.99 -46.68 15.43
CA GLU A 224 6.71 -47.37 14.16
C GLU A 224 5.27 -47.92 14.11
N ALA A 225 4.76 -48.47 15.23
CA ALA A 225 3.37 -48.88 15.31
C ALA A 225 2.39 -47.71 15.22
N GLY A 226 2.69 -46.59 15.90
CA GLY A 226 1.90 -45.36 15.83
C GLY A 226 1.89 -44.72 14.44
N VAL A 227 3.04 -44.73 13.74
CA VAL A 227 3.16 -44.26 12.36
C VAL A 227 2.30 -45.11 11.44
N ARG A 228 2.34 -46.45 11.55
CA ARG A 228 1.46 -47.32 10.73
C ARG A 228 -0.02 -47.10 11.00
N GLU A 229 -0.40 -46.82 12.25
CA GLU A 229 -1.80 -46.49 12.59
C GLU A 229 -2.22 -45.15 11.98
N LEU A 230 -1.35 -44.14 12.02
CA LEU A 230 -1.60 -42.84 11.41
C LEU A 230 -1.65 -42.93 9.88
N GLU A 231 -0.74 -43.68 9.25
CA GLU A 231 -0.75 -43.95 7.80
C GLU A 231 -2.07 -44.63 7.38
N ALA A 232 -2.56 -45.61 8.16
CA ALA A 232 -3.84 -46.25 7.90
C ALA A 232 -5.02 -45.27 8.04
N LYS A 233 -4.99 -44.34 9.01
CA LYS A 233 -6.00 -43.28 9.16
C LYS A 233 -5.95 -42.28 8.01
N CYS A 234 -4.77 -41.86 7.56
CA CYS A 234 -4.59 -40.97 6.42
C CYS A 234 -5.16 -41.60 5.14
N LEU A 235 -4.83 -42.87 4.85
CA LEU A 235 -5.40 -43.61 3.72
C LEU A 235 -6.94 -43.71 3.81
N GLY A 236 -7.47 -43.92 5.02
CA GLY A 236 -8.92 -43.90 5.27
C GLY A 236 -9.56 -42.53 4.98
N GLN A 237 -8.91 -41.45 5.39
CA GLN A 237 -9.37 -40.08 5.12
C GLN A 237 -9.26 -39.71 3.63
N GLU A 238 -8.18 -40.10 2.95
CA GLU A 238 -8.01 -39.90 1.51
C GLU A 238 -9.11 -40.61 0.71
N SER A 239 -9.48 -41.83 1.12
CA SER A 239 -10.60 -42.55 0.50
C SER A 239 -11.94 -41.82 0.69
N SER A 240 -12.13 -41.17 1.84
CA SER A 240 -13.34 -40.40 2.16
C SER A 240 -13.39 -39.09 1.38
N ILE A 241 -12.25 -38.39 1.26
CA ILE A 241 -12.09 -37.18 0.44
C ILE A 241 -12.37 -37.51 -1.03
N SER A 242 -11.87 -38.64 -1.53
CA SER A 242 -12.11 -39.08 -2.90
C SER A 242 -13.59 -39.31 -3.18
N LYS A 243 -14.31 -39.99 -2.26
CA LYS A 243 -15.77 -40.17 -2.34
C LYS A 243 -16.53 -38.84 -2.29
N LEU A 244 -16.09 -37.88 -1.48
CA LEU A 244 -16.71 -36.55 -1.41
C LEU A 244 -16.47 -35.77 -2.71
N LYS A 245 -15.26 -35.81 -3.28
CA LYS A 245 -14.96 -35.18 -4.57
C LYS A 245 -15.82 -35.74 -5.70
N GLU A 246 -16.06 -37.05 -5.73
CA GLU A 246 -16.98 -37.66 -6.69
C GLU A 246 -18.42 -37.18 -6.49
N LYS A 247 -18.90 -37.11 -5.25
CA LYS A 247 -20.24 -36.54 -4.95
C LYS A 247 -20.38 -35.09 -5.39
N VAL A 248 -19.35 -34.26 -5.19
CA VAL A 248 -19.36 -32.86 -5.66
C VAL A 248 -19.41 -32.81 -7.18
N LYS A 249 -18.60 -33.61 -7.89
CA LYS A 249 -18.63 -33.69 -9.36
C LYS A 249 -20.01 -34.10 -9.88
N GLU A 250 -20.65 -35.08 -9.23
CA GLU A 250 -21.99 -35.53 -9.59
C GLU A 250 -23.04 -34.43 -9.36
N GLN A 251 -22.97 -33.71 -8.23
CA GLN A 251 -23.86 -32.57 -7.97
C GLN A 251 -23.64 -31.43 -8.97
N SER A 252 -22.40 -31.10 -9.31
CA SER A 252 -22.11 -30.09 -10.33
C SER A 252 -22.63 -30.48 -11.71
N ARG A 253 -22.59 -31.77 -12.07
CA ARG A 253 -23.20 -32.27 -13.31
C ARG A 253 -24.72 -32.10 -13.29
N ARG A 254 -25.37 -32.44 -12.17
CA ARG A 254 -26.83 -32.25 -12.02
C ARG A 254 -27.24 -30.78 -12.12
N ILE A 255 -26.50 -29.87 -11.49
CA ILE A 255 -26.76 -28.42 -11.58
C ILE A 255 -26.69 -27.96 -13.03
N LYS A 256 -25.64 -28.34 -13.77
CA LYS A 256 -25.53 -27.98 -15.20
C LYS A 256 -26.68 -28.51 -16.04
N VAL A 257 -27.12 -29.74 -15.78
CA VAL A 257 -28.30 -30.29 -16.48
C VAL A 257 -29.54 -29.43 -16.17
N TYR A 258 -29.78 -29.10 -14.89
CA TYR A 258 -30.90 -28.22 -14.52
C TYR A 258 -30.80 -26.80 -15.10
N GLU A 259 -29.60 -26.21 -15.17
CA GLU A 259 -29.38 -24.91 -15.82
C GLU A 259 -29.75 -25.00 -17.31
N THR A 260 -29.28 -26.03 -18.02
CA THR A 260 -29.61 -26.20 -19.44
C THR A 260 -31.09 -26.49 -19.67
N GLU A 261 -31.73 -27.25 -18.77
CA GLU A 261 -33.18 -27.50 -18.83
C GLU A 261 -33.95 -26.19 -18.60
N MET A 262 -33.59 -25.40 -17.59
CA MET A 262 -34.21 -24.09 -17.33
C MET A 262 -33.99 -23.10 -18.47
N GLU A 263 -32.79 -23.00 -19.02
CA GLU A 263 -32.50 -22.15 -20.18
C GLU A 263 -33.35 -22.54 -21.38
N SER A 264 -33.50 -23.85 -21.63
CA SER A 264 -34.37 -24.35 -22.71
C SER A 264 -35.85 -24.04 -22.46
N GLU A 265 -36.32 -24.15 -21.22
CA GLU A 265 -37.71 -23.87 -20.86
C GLU A 265 -38.02 -22.36 -20.94
N VAL A 266 -37.12 -21.52 -20.43
CA VAL A 266 -37.20 -20.06 -20.55
C VAL A 266 -37.18 -19.66 -22.02
N GLY A 267 -36.26 -20.21 -22.82
CA GLY A 267 -36.20 -19.98 -24.26
C GLY A 267 -37.50 -20.36 -24.97
N ALA A 268 -38.07 -21.52 -24.65
CA ALA A 268 -39.35 -21.97 -25.22
C ALA A 268 -40.53 -21.07 -24.80
N ARG A 269 -40.59 -20.63 -23.54
CA ARG A 269 -41.64 -19.71 -23.05
C ARG A 269 -41.53 -18.33 -23.69
N VAL A 270 -40.32 -17.81 -23.82
CA VAL A 270 -40.05 -16.52 -24.46
C VAL A 270 -40.42 -16.60 -25.95
N ALA A 271 -40.01 -17.66 -26.65
CA ALA A 271 -40.40 -17.88 -28.05
C ALA A 271 -41.92 -18.01 -28.22
N GLY A 272 -42.60 -18.70 -27.30
CA GLY A 272 -44.07 -18.79 -27.26
C GLY A 272 -44.73 -17.43 -27.08
N PHE A 273 -44.24 -16.62 -26.14
CA PHE A 273 -44.73 -15.26 -25.89
C PHE A 273 -44.59 -14.36 -27.13
N TYR A 274 -43.43 -14.34 -27.78
CA TYR A 274 -43.23 -13.52 -28.98
C TYR A 274 -44.08 -13.98 -30.17
N ARG A 275 -44.26 -15.30 -30.35
CA ARG A 275 -45.14 -15.83 -31.39
C ARG A 275 -46.60 -15.45 -31.15
N GLU A 276 -47.06 -15.52 -29.90
CA GLU A 276 -48.46 -15.25 -29.53
C GLU A 276 -48.79 -13.74 -29.55
N PHE A 277 -47.86 -12.88 -29.12
CA PHE A 277 -48.14 -11.45 -28.96
C PHE A 277 -47.57 -10.54 -30.05
N CYS A 278 -46.49 -10.95 -30.73
CA CYS A 278 -45.78 -10.09 -31.68
C CYS A 278 -45.85 -10.56 -33.13
N ASN A 279 -46.45 -11.74 -33.40
CA ASN A 279 -46.55 -12.33 -34.74
C ASN A 279 -45.21 -12.34 -35.51
N CYS A 280 -44.11 -12.41 -34.76
CA CYS A 280 -42.76 -12.52 -35.28
C CYS A 280 -42.17 -13.83 -34.75
N ASP A 281 -41.72 -14.68 -35.67
CA ASP A 281 -40.79 -15.75 -35.29
C ASP A 281 -39.44 -15.07 -35.05
N MET A 282 -39.05 -14.88 -33.79
CA MET A 282 -37.77 -14.28 -33.46
C MET A 282 -36.85 -15.26 -32.77
N CYS A 283 -35.64 -15.38 -33.31
CA CYS A 283 -34.42 -15.06 -32.57
C CYS A 283 -33.28 -14.70 -33.55
N GLU A 284 -33.32 -13.51 -34.17
CA GLU A 284 -32.17 -12.95 -34.90
C GLU A 284 -31.02 -12.53 -33.95
N GLU A 285 -31.21 -12.56 -32.63
CA GLU A 285 -30.21 -12.08 -31.67
C GLU A 285 -29.00 -13.01 -31.47
N GLU A 286 -29.09 -14.29 -31.85
CA GLU A 286 -27.99 -15.25 -31.67
C GLU A 286 -27.08 -15.42 -32.90
N LEU A 287 -27.57 -15.16 -34.13
CA LEU A 287 -26.81 -15.47 -35.35
C LEU A 287 -25.65 -14.50 -35.66
N TRP A 288 -25.67 -13.26 -35.16
CA TRP A 288 -24.65 -12.25 -35.52
C TRP A 288 -23.52 -12.11 -34.50
N LYS A 289 -23.64 -12.71 -33.30
CA LYS A 289 -22.54 -12.73 -32.33
C LYS A 289 -21.33 -13.51 -32.84
N ASP A 290 -21.55 -14.50 -33.71
CA ASP A 290 -20.46 -15.25 -34.35
C ASP A 290 -19.79 -14.49 -35.51
N SER A 291 -20.49 -13.57 -36.20
CA SER A 291 -19.86 -12.71 -37.22
C SER A 291 -19.07 -11.53 -36.63
N MET A 292 -19.32 -11.19 -35.36
CA MET A 292 -18.65 -10.11 -34.62
C MET A 292 -17.39 -10.56 -33.85
N LYS A 293 -17.02 -11.85 -33.91
CA LYS A 293 -15.77 -12.34 -33.28
C LYS A 293 -14.55 -11.79 -34.04
N GLU A 294 -13.90 -10.79 -33.46
CA GLU A 294 -12.61 -10.26 -33.90
C GLU A 294 -11.51 -11.34 -33.83
N GLY A 295 -11.35 -12.13 -34.90
CA GLY A 295 -10.22 -13.04 -34.99
C GLY A 295 -10.46 -14.18 -35.97
N GLY A 296 -10.04 -14.02 -37.21
CA GLY A 296 -10.16 -15.13 -38.17
C GLY A 296 -9.36 -15.04 -39.46
N SER A 297 -8.95 -13.87 -39.93
CA SER A 297 -8.12 -13.75 -41.14
C SER A 297 -6.92 -12.87 -40.91
N LYS A 298 -5.76 -13.32 -41.41
CA LYS A 298 -4.51 -12.57 -41.41
C LYS A 298 -4.48 -11.48 -42.49
N ASP A 299 -5.39 -11.54 -43.46
CA ASP A 299 -5.46 -10.58 -44.55
C ASP A 299 -6.25 -9.32 -44.16
N LEU A 300 -5.69 -8.16 -44.48
CA LEU A 300 -6.25 -6.85 -44.12
C LEU A 300 -7.46 -6.51 -44.98
N LEU A 301 -7.44 -6.84 -46.27
CA LEU A 301 -8.52 -6.51 -47.20
C LEU A 301 -9.79 -7.29 -46.85
N GLU A 302 -9.69 -8.59 -46.63
CA GLU A 302 -10.84 -9.40 -46.19
C GLU A 302 -11.39 -8.97 -44.83
N ARG A 303 -10.54 -8.49 -43.91
CA ARG A 303 -10.98 -7.93 -42.62
C ARG A 303 -11.77 -6.64 -42.80
N VAL A 304 -11.29 -5.76 -43.69
CA VAL A 304 -11.97 -4.49 -44.01
C VAL A 304 -13.30 -4.76 -44.70
N GLU A 305 -13.37 -5.69 -45.66
CA GLU A 305 -14.63 -6.05 -46.32
C GLU A 305 -15.66 -6.62 -45.35
N ARG A 306 -15.25 -7.49 -44.42
CA ARG A 306 -16.14 -8.02 -43.38
C ARG A 306 -16.63 -6.93 -42.43
N ALA A 307 -15.76 -6.02 -42.00
CA ALA A 307 -16.14 -4.89 -41.15
C ALA A 307 -17.12 -3.94 -41.87
N LEU A 308 -16.89 -3.65 -43.14
CA LEU A 308 -17.79 -2.80 -43.94
C LEU A 308 -19.14 -3.47 -44.19
N THR A 309 -19.16 -4.79 -44.40
CA THR A 309 -20.40 -5.54 -44.54
C THR A 309 -21.20 -5.53 -43.22
N ALA A 310 -20.53 -5.74 -42.09
CA ALA A 310 -21.14 -5.63 -40.76
C ALA A 310 -21.71 -4.22 -40.50
N GLN A 311 -20.96 -3.17 -40.86
CA GLN A 311 -21.42 -1.79 -40.73
C GLN A 311 -22.63 -1.48 -41.64
N SER A 312 -22.62 -1.96 -42.88
CA SER A 312 -23.74 -1.80 -43.82
C SER A 312 -25.03 -2.44 -43.27
N HIS A 313 -24.92 -3.60 -42.62
CA HIS A 313 -26.05 -4.24 -41.95
C HIS A 313 -26.55 -3.46 -40.71
N LEU A 314 -25.64 -2.87 -39.93
CA LEU A 314 -26.02 -1.98 -38.81
C LEU A 314 -26.72 -0.71 -39.33
N ASP A 315 -26.21 -0.12 -40.40
CA ASP A 315 -26.78 1.06 -41.04
C ASP A 315 -28.19 0.79 -41.60
N ALA A 316 -28.46 -0.44 -42.06
CA ALA A 316 -29.79 -0.85 -42.52
C ALA A 316 -30.80 -0.99 -41.36
N ARG A 317 -30.35 -1.50 -40.19
CA ARG A 317 -31.21 -1.75 -39.02
C ARG A 317 -31.50 -0.50 -38.19
N TYR A 318 -30.47 0.30 -37.92
CA TYR A 318 -30.57 1.48 -37.06
C TYR A 318 -30.74 2.79 -37.85
N GLY A 319 -30.62 2.71 -39.19
CA GLY A 319 -30.64 3.85 -40.08
C GLY A 319 -29.29 4.58 -40.08
N THR A 320 -28.98 5.25 -41.18
CA THR A 320 -27.77 6.07 -41.27
C THR A 320 -27.92 7.34 -40.43
N ARG A 321 -26.81 7.84 -39.89
CA ARG A 321 -26.76 9.12 -39.16
C ARG A 321 -27.43 10.26 -39.93
N SER A 322 -27.21 10.33 -41.23
CA SER A 322 -27.82 11.33 -42.12
C SER A 322 -29.35 11.23 -42.13
N ARG A 323 -29.90 10.02 -42.11
CA ARG A 323 -31.35 9.76 -42.07
C ARG A 323 -31.94 10.13 -40.71
N VAL A 324 -31.24 9.81 -39.61
CA VAL A 324 -31.63 10.20 -38.24
C VAL A 324 -31.64 11.72 -38.09
N ILE A 325 -30.59 12.42 -38.52
CA ILE A 325 -30.49 13.89 -38.47
C ILE A 325 -31.57 14.56 -39.32
N ALA A 326 -31.81 14.06 -40.54
CA ALA A 326 -32.87 14.60 -41.41
C ALA A 326 -34.26 14.44 -40.79
N ARG A 327 -34.51 13.31 -40.13
CA ARG A 327 -35.77 13.04 -39.41
C ARG A 327 -35.92 13.95 -38.18
N LEU A 328 -34.87 14.12 -37.39
CA LEU A 328 -34.84 15.03 -36.23
C LEU A 328 -35.15 16.47 -36.64
N LYS A 329 -34.48 17.00 -37.67
CA LYS A 329 -34.77 18.36 -38.18
C LYS A 329 -36.23 18.53 -38.60
N LYS A 330 -36.83 17.50 -39.20
CA LYS A 330 -38.25 17.52 -39.61
C LYS A 330 -39.19 17.50 -38.40
N LEU A 331 -38.86 16.73 -37.36
CA LEU A 331 -39.64 16.66 -36.11
C LEU A 331 -39.54 17.96 -35.32
N GLU A 332 -38.34 18.53 -35.17
CA GLU A 332 -38.10 19.82 -34.50
C GLU A 332 -38.83 20.97 -35.19
N SER A 333 -38.76 21.03 -36.53
CA SER A 333 -39.51 22.04 -37.30
C SER A 333 -41.02 21.94 -37.11
N LYS A 334 -41.56 20.72 -36.96
CA LYS A 334 -42.99 20.49 -36.69
C LYS A 334 -43.36 20.81 -35.26
N TYR A 335 -42.49 20.52 -34.31
CA TYR A 335 -42.65 20.90 -32.91
C TYR A 335 -42.69 22.43 -32.75
N GLU A 336 -41.80 23.18 -33.41
CA GLU A 336 -41.85 24.65 -33.42
C GLU A 336 -43.12 25.22 -34.05
N GLN A 337 -43.68 24.57 -35.07
CA GLN A 337 -44.96 24.96 -35.67
C GLN A 337 -46.12 24.76 -34.69
N VAL A 338 -46.08 23.67 -33.90
CA VAL A 338 -47.06 23.37 -32.85
C VAL A 338 -46.96 24.37 -31.70
N GLU A 339 -45.74 24.68 -31.22
CA GLU A 339 -45.51 25.68 -30.17
C GLU A 339 -45.97 27.07 -30.59
N ARG A 340 -45.68 27.49 -31.82
CA ARG A 340 -46.19 28.76 -32.37
C ARG A 340 -47.71 28.80 -32.43
N ALA A 341 -48.34 27.71 -32.86
CA ALA A 341 -49.80 27.62 -32.91
C ALA A 341 -50.44 27.59 -31.51
N LEU A 342 -49.78 27.01 -30.50
CA LEU A 342 -50.23 27.01 -29.12
C LEU A 342 -50.04 28.38 -28.45
N GLY A 343 -49.00 29.14 -28.82
CA GLY A 343 -48.74 30.49 -28.30
C GLY A 343 -49.70 31.57 -28.81
N ASP A 344 -50.35 31.34 -29.96
CA ASP A 344 -51.23 32.32 -30.64
C ASP A 344 -52.74 31.98 -30.50
N VAL A 345 -53.10 30.99 -29.66
CA VAL A 345 -54.48 30.47 -29.55
C VAL A 345 -55.06 30.69 -28.15
N LEU A 346 -56.30 31.22 -28.08
CA LEU A 346 -57.04 31.46 -26.84
C LEU A 346 -57.55 30.17 -26.15
N VAL A 347 -57.84 29.12 -26.92
CA VAL A 347 -58.26 27.79 -26.42
C VAL A 347 -57.57 26.69 -27.22
N PRO A 348 -56.52 26.03 -26.69
CA PRO A 348 -55.76 25.05 -27.44
C PRO A 348 -56.56 23.77 -27.66
N ALA A 349 -56.46 23.20 -28.88
CA ALA A 349 -57.08 21.91 -29.19
C ALA A 349 -56.39 20.77 -28.41
N PRO A 350 -57.13 19.86 -27.75
CA PRO A 350 -56.54 18.75 -27.00
C PRO A 350 -55.64 17.83 -27.84
N SER A 351 -55.96 17.67 -29.12
CA SER A 351 -55.15 16.92 -30.09
C SER A 351 -53.80 17.58 -30.37
N LEU A 352 -53.73 18.91 -30.35
CA LEU A 352 -52.51 19.68 -30.58
C LEU A 352 -51.58 19.61 -29.36
N LEU A 353 -52.13 19.69 -28.15
CA LEU A 353 -51.38 19.48 -26.90
C LEU A 353 -50.79 18.07 -26.80
N LYS A 354 -51.57 17.06 -27.20
CA LYS A 354 -51.11 15.67 -27.27
C LYS A 354 -50.01 15.51 -28.31
N ALA A 355 -50.20 16.06 -29.52
CA ALA A 355 -49.18 16.03 -30.57
C ALA A 355 -47.88 16.72 -30.17
N GLY A 356 -47.93 17.82 -29.40
CA GLY A 356 -46.75 18.48 -28.86
C GLY A 356 -45.94 17.58 -27.91
N LYS A 357 -46.61 16.90 -26.99
CA LYS A 357 -45.98 15.93 -26.07
C LYS A 357 -45.41 14.72 -26.80
N ASP A 358 -46.17 14.17 -27.74
CA ASP A 358 -45.73 13.02 -28.54
C ASP A 358 -44.50 13.39 -29.39
N LEU A 359 -44.46 14.60 -29.97
CA LEU A 359 -43.30 15.12 -30.69
C LEU A 359 -42.08 15.31 -29.79
N GLN A 360 -42.24 15.82 -28.55
CA GLN A 360 -41.12 15.93 -27.60
C GLN A 360 -40.51 14.56 -27.27
N LEU A 361 -41.35 13.56 -27.01
CA LEU A 361 -40.91 12.20 -26.70
C LEU A 361 -40.22 11.56 -27.91
N GLU A 362 -40.77 11.75 -29.11
CA GLU A 362 -40.16 11.24 -30.35
C GLU A 362 -38.80 11.92 -30.62
N ILE A 363 -38.69 13.24 -30.44
CA ILE A 363 -37.41 13.98 -30.56
C ILE A 363 -36.39 13.46 -29.54
N ALA A 364 -36.79 13.25 -28.28
CA ALA A 364 -35.90 12.72 -27.24
C ALA A 364 -35.40 11.31 -27.60
N HIS A 365 -36.29 10.44 -28.09
CA HIS A 365 -35.96 9.09 -28.55
C HIS A 365 -34.98 9.10 -29.73
N TRP A 366 -35.22 9.91 -30.77
CA TRP A 366 -34.29 9.99 -31.91
C TRP A 366 -32.94 10.63 -31.55
N ARG A 367 -32.90 11.54 -30.56
CA ARG A 367 -31.63 12.07 -30.02
C ARG A 367 -30.82 11.00 -29.29
N GLN A 368 -31.47 10.08 -28.59
CA GLN A 368 -30.79 8.94 -27.94
C GLN A 368 -30.23 7.92 -28.94
N MET A 369 -30.77 7.84 -30.16
CA MET A 369 -30.26 6.95 -31.22
C MET A 369 -29.04 7.50 -31.97
N LEU A 370 -28.67 8.78 -31.76
CA LEU A 370 -27.38 9.28 -32.21
C LEU A 370 -26.31 8.76 -31.22
N PRO A 371 -25.19 8.18 -31.69
CA PRO A 371 -24.08 7.83 -30.81
C PRO A 371 -23.70 9.06 -29.99
N GLY A 372 -23.41 8.87 -28.70
CA GLY A 372 -22.98 9.94 -27.82
C GLY A 372 -21.86 10.75 -28.49
N THR A 373 -21.79 12.04 -28.18
CA THR A 373 -20.80 13.01 -28.71
C THR A 373 -19.33 12.60 -28.56
N GLU A 374 -19.05 11.43 -27.97
CA GLU A 374 -17.75 10.82 -27.78
C GLU A 374 -17.18 10.11 -29.03
N GLU A 375 -18.01 9.67 -29.99
CA GLU A 375 -17.54 8.88 -31.14
C GLU A 375 -17.57 9.64 -32.48
N ALA A 376 -18.02 10.89 -32.50
CA ALA A 376 -18.32 11.61 -33.74
C ALA A 376 -17.75 13.04 -33.76
N CYS A 377 -16.45 13.19 -33.51
CA CYS A 377 -15.76 14.47 -33.72
C CYS A 377 -15.49 14.73 -35.20
N SER A 378 -15.62 15.99 -35.63
CA SER A 378 -15.14 16.42 -36.95
C SER A 378 -13.63 16.10 -37.10
N PRO A 379 -13.11 15.84 -38.31
CA PRO A 379 -11.68 15.59 -38.53
C PRO A 379 -10.77 16.69 -37.97
N LEU A 380 -11.26 17.93 -37.94
CA LEU A 380 -10.59 19.07 -37.33
C LEU A 380 -10.53 18.94 -35.80
N ALA A 381 -11.66 18.67 -35.14
CA ALA A 381 -11.70 18.42 -33.70
C ALA A 381 -10.84 17.20 -33.30
N GLY A 382 -10.88 16.13 -34.09
CA GLY A 382 -10.01 14.96 -33.92
C GLY A 382 -8.52 15.30 -34.05
N SER A 383 -8.16 16.14 -35.02
CA SER A 383 -6.77 16.60 -35.21
C SER A 383 -6.29 17.51 -34.08
N LEU A 384 -7.13 18.43 -33.60
CA LEU A 384 -6.84 19.29 -32.44
C LEU A 384 -6.67 18.48 -31.15
N LEU A 385 -7.51 17.47 -30.94
CA LEU A 385 -7.35 16.54 -29.81
C LEU A 385 -6.10 15.67 -29.96
N GLY A 386 -5.77 15.23 -31.18
CA GLY A 386 -4.53 14.52 -31.49
C GLY A 386 -3.29 15.37 -31.21
N GLN A 387 -3.33 16.65 -31.59
CA GLN A 387 -2.28 17.62 -31.27
C GLN A 387 -2.16 17.83 -29.76
N ALA A 388 -3.28 18.00 -29.05
CA ALA A 388 -3.28 18.07 -27.58
C ALA A 388 -2.60 16.84 -26.95
N ARG A 389 -2.89 15.63 -27.46
CA ARG A 389 -2.27 14.37 -27.03
C ARG A 389 -0.79 14.25 -27.41
N SER A 390 -0.30 14.97 -28.40
CA SER A 390 1.12 14.95 -28.78
C SER A 390 2.03 15.81 -27.89
N PHE A 391 1.49 16.76 -27.11
CA PHE A 391 2.34 17.58 -26.24
C PHE A 391 3.05 16.75 -25.15
N ASN A 392 4.28 17.14 -24.81
CA ASN A 392 5.08 16.42 -23.82
C ASN A 392 4.58 16.66 -22.39
N VAL A 393 4.84 15.71 -21.49
CA VAL A 393 4.48 15.81 -20.06
C VAL A 393 5.55 16.60 -19.30
N ASN A 394 5.67 17.89 -19.61
CA ASN A 394 6.59 18.82 -18.96
C ASN A 394 5.95 20.22 -18.82
N LYS A 395 6.63 21.13 -18.12
CA LYS A 395 6.13 22.51 -17.87
C LYS A 395 5.71 23.24 -19.16
N GLU A 396 6.46 23.04 -20.24
CA GLU A 396 6.20 23.67 -21.53
C GLU A 396 4.98 23.05 -22.24
N GLY A 397 4.86 21.72 -22.24
CA GLY A 397 3.70 21.03 -22.81
C GLY A 397 2.39 21.28 -22.05
N ILE A 398 2.46 21.53 -20.74
CA ILE A 398 1.30 21.98 -19.95
C ILE A 398 0.89 23.41 -20.35
N ARG A 399 1.84 24.34 -20.52
CA ARG A 399 1.52 25.70 -21.03
C ARG A 399 0.94 25.66 -22.44
N GLN A 400 1.41 24.76 -23.29
CA GLN A 400 0.89 24.58 -24.65
C GLN A 400 -0.56 24.05 -24.65
N LEU A 401 -0.91 23.16 -23.72
CA LEU A 401 -2.29 22.71 -23.52
C LEU A 401 -3.21 23.82 -23.00
N GLU A 402 -2.74 24.63 -22.05
CA GLU A 402 -3.47 25.80 -21.53
C GLU A 402 -3.70 26.85 -22.62
N ALA A 403 -2.67 27.09 -23.44
CA ALA A 403 -2.77 27.98 -24.59
C ALA A 403 -3.79 27.45 -25.61
N LEU A 404 -3.73 26.16 -25.97
CA LEU A 404 -4.70 25.53 -26.87
C LEU A 404 -6.13 25.67 -26.34
N LEU A 405 -6.34 25.48 -25.04
CA LEU A 405 -7.66 25.64 -24.41
C LEU A 405 -8.21 27.06 -24.52
N THR A 406 -7.31 28.05 -24.43
CA THR A 406 -7.65 29.48 -24.54
C THR A 406 -7.90 29.88 -26.00
N GLU A 407 -7.17 29.28 -26.95
CA GLU A 407 -7.33 29.55 -28.38
C GLU A 407 -8.61 28.93 -28.98
N LEU A 408 -9.15 27.87 -28.37
CA LEU A 408 -10.46 27.29 -28.77
C LEU A 408 -11.62 28.28 -28.64
N ASP A 409 -11.50 29.27 -27.76
CA ASP A 409 -12.50 30.31 -27.52
C ASP A 409 -12.20 31.61 -28.30
N ARG A 410 -11.20 31.61 -29.19
CA ARG A 410 -10.84 32.77 -30.01
C ARG A 410 -11.25 32.63 -31.48
N PRO A 411 -11.67 33.72 -32.14
CA PRO A 411 -11.79 33.74 -33.60
C PRO A 411 -10.39 33.60 -34.23
N PRO A 412 -10.18 32.72 -35.22
CA PRO A 412 -11.17 32.09 -36.10
C PRO A 412 -11.60 30.66 -35.71
N ILE A 413 -11.07 30.08 -34.63
CA ILE A 413 -11.39 28.70 -34.24
C ILE A 413 -12.83 28.59 -33.75
N GLU A 414 -13.29 29.62 -33.03
CA GLU A 414 -14.66 29.74 -32.56
C GLU A 414 -15.71 29.64 -33.68
N SER A 415 -15.39 30.12 -34.89
CA SER A 415 -16.30 30.08 -36.04
C SER A 415 -16.18 28.82 -36.90
N LEU A 416 -15.13 28.02 -36.69
CA LEU A 416 -14.87 26.78 -37.44
C LEU A 416 -15.43 25.53 -36.75
N LEU A 417 -15.60 25.57 -35.43
CA LEU A 417 -16.13 24.47 -34.62
C LEU A 417 -17.58 24.77 -34.22
N ASN A 418 -18.44 23.77 -34.26
CA ASN A 418 -19.78 23.90 -33.67
C ASN A 418 -19.69 23.89 -32.13
N GLU A 419 -20.73 24.38 -31.46
CA GLU A 419 -20.76 24.55 -30.00
C GLU A 419 -20.59 23.22 -29.25
N GLU A 420 -21.11 22.12 -29.80
CA GLU A 420 -21.00 20.78 -29.24
C GLU A 420 -19.57 20.20 -29.33
N GLU A 421 -18.88 20.40 -30.47
CA GLU A 421 -17.47 20.01 -30.68
C GLU A 421 -16.53 20.83 -29.80
N ARG A 422 -16.82 22.12 -29.62
CA ARG A 422 -16.07 22.98 -28.70
C ARG A 422 -16.24 22.51 -27.26
N ALA A 423 -17.47 22.21 -26.82
CA ALA A 423 -17.73 21.67 -25.48
C ALA A 423 -17.03 20.32 -25.26
N PHE A 424 -17.02 19.46 -26.28
CA PHE A 424 -16.31 18.18 -26.27
C PHE A 424 -14.79 18.38 -26.10
N LEU A 425 -14.17 19.26 -26.89
CA LEU A 425 -12.73 19.55 -26.83
C LEU A 425 -12.34 20.17 -25.49
N HIS A 426 -13.14 21.10 -24.97
CA HIS A 426 -12.94 21.67 -23.63
C HIS A 426 -12.92 20.60 -22.56
N ARG A 427 -13.90 19.69 -22.56
CA ARG A 427 -13.97 18.59 -21.58
C ARG A 427 -12.73 17.69 -21.67
N HIS A 428 -12.36 17.28 -22.88
CA HIS A 428 -11.27 16.32 -23.08
C HIS A 428 -9.89 16.92 -22.84
N ILE A 429 -9.65 18.15 -23.28
CA ILE A 429 -8.37 18.83 -23.06
C ILE A 429 -8.21 19.20 -21.59
N ARG A 430 -9.28 19.63 -20.88
CA ARG A 430 -9.23 19.82 -19.41
C ARG A 430 -8.87 18.54 -18.68
N ARG A 431 -9.49 17.42 -19.05
CA ARG A 431 -9.18 16.11 -18.47
C ARG A 431 -7.72 15.72 -18.72
N LEU A 432 -7.25 15.84 -19.96
CA LEU A 432 -5.87 15.52 -20.35
C LEU A 432 -4.86 16.42 -19.64
N LEU A 433 -5.19 17.70 -19.45
CA LEU A 433 -4.39 18.68 -18.72
C LEU A 433 -4.30 18.33 -17.23
N ALA A 434 -5.41 17.93 -16.60
CA ALA A 434 -5.43 17.44 -15.22
C ALA A 434 -4.58 16.17 -15.04
N GLU A 435 -4.74 15.18 -15.94
CA GLU A 435 -3.94 13.94 -15.94
C GLU A 435 -2.44 14.25 -16.10
N ARG A 436 -2.07 15.14 -17.03
CA ARG A 436 -0.65 15.49 -17.27
C ARG A 436 -0.03 16.32 -16.16
N ARG A 437 -0.80 17.21 -15.52
CA ARG A 437 -0.33 17.91 -14.31
C ARG A 437 -0.01 16.92 -13.20
N LYS A 438 -0.88 15.93 -12.96
CA LYS A 438 -0.63 14.86 -11.97
C LYS A 438 0.64 14.07 -12.28
N ILE A 439 0.84 13.65 -13.54
CA ILE A 439 2.03 12.88 -13.95
C ILE A 439 3.30 13.73 -13.86
N TRP A 440 3.26 14.98 -14.33
CA TRP A 440 4.41 15.89 -14.25
C TRP A 440 4.79 16.20 -12.80
N GLN A 441 3.80 16.40 -11.92
CA GLN A 441 4.01 16.60 -10.49
C GLN A 441 4.63 15.35 -9.83
N ALA A 442 4.13 14.15 -10.15
CA ALA A 442 4.72 12.90 -9.67
C ALA A 442 6.18 12.72 -10.15
N GLY A 443 6.48 13.11 -11.39
CA GLY A 443 7.85 13.09 -11.93
C GLY A 443 8.80 14.08 -11.26
N ILE A 444 8.32 15.27 -10.88
CA ILE A 444 9.10 16.25 -10.10
C ILE A 444 9.37 15.74 -8.68
N LEU A 445 8.37 15.13 -8.03
CA LEU A 445 8.49 14.54 -6.70
C LEU A 445 9.50 13.39 -6.68
N ALA A 446 9.60 12.61 -7.77
CA ALA A 446 10.59 11.56 -7.91
C ALA A 446 12.03 12.08 -8.10
N GLN A 447 12.22 13.30 -8.62
CA GLN A 447 13.55 13.90 -8.86
C GLN A 447 14.09 14.69 -7.66
N HIS A 448 13.26 14.99 -6.66
CA HIS A 448 13.65 15.66 -5.43
C HIS A 448 13.33 14.77 -4.22
N PRO A 449 14.24 13.88 -3.79
CA PRO A 449 14.07 13.19 -2.51
C PRO A 449 14.02 14.23 -1.39
N PRO A 450 13.19 14.03 -0.36
CA PRO A 450 13.04 14.99 0.72
C PRO A 450 14.38 15.19 1.45
N VAL A 451 14.78 16.45 1.61
CA VAL A 451 15.92 16.85 2.42
C VAL A 451 15.58 16.57 3.88
N ARG A 452 16.28 15.62 4.50
CA ARG A 452 16.23 15.37 5.95
C ARG A 452 16.91 16.51 6.69
N ILE A 453 16.21 17.11 7.64
CA ILE A 453 16.80 17.84 8.76
C ILE A 453 16.18 17.24 10.03
N LEU A 454 17.01 16.59 10.85
CA LEU A 454 16.70 16.21 12.25
C LEU A 454 17.02 17.42 13.16
N PRO A 455 16.42 17.57 14.37
CA PRO A 455 16.07 16.49 15.30
C PRO A 455 14.76 16.58 16.12
N HIS A 456 14.31 15.40 16.56
CA HIS A 456 13.25 15.00 17.53
C HIS A 456 12.06 14.28 16.86
N GLN A 457 11.73 13.08 17.39
CA GLN A 457 10.80 12.09 16.82
C GLN A 457 9.35 12.60 16.76
N VAL A 458 9.08 13.47 15.81
CA VAL A 458 7.72 13.78 15.34
C VAL A 458 7.64 13.28 13.90
N ASP A 459 6.70 12.37 13.64
CA ASP A 459 6.50 11.83 12.31
C ASP A 459 5.93 12.94 11.40
N ASP A 460 6.76 13.43 10.47
CA ASP A 460 6.33 14.39 9.44
C ASP A 460 5.47 13.69 8.38
N ILE A 461 4.23 14.14 8.23
CA ILE A 461 3.28 13.58 7.26
C ILE A 461 3.39 14.34 5.94
N SER A 462 3.94 13.66 4.93
CA SER A 462 4.10 14.21 3.57
C SER A 462 2.83 14.16 2.71
N ASN A 463 1.86 13.29 3.05
CA ASN A 463 0.57 13.17 2.36
C ASN A 463 -0.54 12.83 3.36
N LEU A 464 -1.41 13.81 3.66
CA LEU A 464 -2.44 13.66 4.66
C LEU A 464 -3.53 12.66 4.24
N SER A 465 -3.90 12.60 2.96
CA SER A 465 -4.92 11.66 2.47
C SER A 465 -4.50 10.21 2.60
N ALA A 466 -3.27 9.89 2.16
CA ALA A 466 -2.74 8.55 2.26
C ALA A 466 -2.58 8.12 3.73
N PHE A 467 -2.21 9.08 4.59
CA PHE A 467 -2.07 8.83 6.02
C PHE A 467 -3.42 8.52 6.70
N VAL A 468 -4.45 9.34 6.46
CA VAL A 468 -5.79 9.15 7.03
C VAL A 468 -6.40 7.83 6.58
N LEU A 469 -6.25 7.46 5.30
CA LEU A 469 -6.73 6.18 4.78
C LEU A 469 -6.03 4.97 5.43
N LYS A 470 -4.72 5.07 5.66
CA LYS A 470 -3.92 3.98 6.27
C LYS A 470 -4.11 3.88 7.78
N ASN A 471 -4.38 4.99 8.46
CA ASN A 471 -4.43 5.10 9.91
C ASN A 471 -5.78 5.66 10.41
N HIS A 472 -6.88 5.22 9.79
CA HIS A 472 -8.22 5.74 10.05
C HIS A 472 -8.61 5.71 11.54
N ASP A 473 -8.35 4.58 12.23
CA ASP A 473 -8.68 4.42 13.65
C ASP A 473 -7.83 5.32 14.56
N LEU A 474 -6.61 5.67 14.14
CA LEU A 474 -5.78 6.63 14.86
C LEU A 474 -6.39 8.04 14.72
N CYS A 475 -6.68 8.48 13.49
CA CYS A 475 -7.23 9.80 13.21
C CYS A 475 -8.57 10.04 13.93
N LEU A 476 -9.48 9.06 13.90
CA LEU A 476 -10.78 9.13 14.59
C LEU A 476 -10.68 9.35 16.11
N ASN A 477 -9.57 8.96 16.72
CA ASN A 477 -9.33 9.13 18.15
C ASN A 477 -8.39 10.29 18.49
N SER A 478 -7.97 11.07 17.49
CA SER A 478 -6.96 12.12 17.59
C SER A 478 -7.53 13.52 17.37
N VAL A 479 -6.87 14.53 17.94
CA VAL A 479 -7.22 15.95 17.74
C VAL A 479 -6.23 16.58 16.76
N LEU A 480 -6.77 17.30 15.78
CA LEU A 480 -5.99 18.02 14.77
C LEU A 480 -6.14 19.53 14.97
N LEU A 481 -5.02 20.22 15.20
CA LEU A 481 -4.96 21.68 15.21
C LEU A 481 -4.37 22.17 13.89
N VAL A 482 -4.94 23.25 13.37
CA VAL A 482 -4.54 23.83 12.08
C VAL A 482 -4.30 25.32 12.27
N ASP A 483 -3.08 25.75 12.00
CA ASP A 483 -2.76 27.15 11.78
C ASP A 483 -3.31 27.54 10.40
N GLY A 484 -4.53 28.09 10.38
CA GLY A 484 -5.30 28.31 9.17
C GLY A 484 -4.70 29.37 8.25
N TYR A 485 -4.05 30.39 8.80
CA TYR A 485 -3.38 31.42 7.99
C TYR A 485 -2.16 30.83 7.28
N ASN A 486 -1.30 30.13 8.03
CA ASN A 486 -0.11 29.51 7.48
C ASN A 486 -0.48 28.37 6.52
N ALA A 487 -1.51 27.58 6.83
CA ALA A 487 -1.96 26.51 5.97
C ALA A 487 -2.40 27.00 4.58
N ILE A 488 -3.18 28.09 4.52
CA ILE A 488 -3.64 28.69 3.27
C ILE A 488 -2.47 29.31 2.49
N LYS A 489 -1.59 30.06 3.17
CA LYS A 489 -0.47 30.75 2.51
C LYS A 489 0.65 29.82 2.03
N SER A 490 0.94 28.78 2.79
CA SER A 490 2.07 27.90 2.53
C SER A 490 1.70 26.77 1.57
N SER A 491 0.41 26.44 1.43
CA SER A 491 -0.07 25.39 0.52
C SER A 491 -0.02 25.83 -0.94
N ALA A 492 0.49 24.96 -1.81
CA ALA A 492 0.72 25.30 -3.22
C ALA A 492 -0.56 25.59 -4.02
N GLU A 493 -1.71 25.05 -3.61
CA GLU A 493 -3.00 25.28 -4.28
C GLU A 493 -3.74 26.48 -3.65
N TRP A 494 -3.79 26.54 -2.32
CA TRP A 494 -4.53 27.56 -1.58
C TRP A 494 -3.89 28.95 -1.63
N ALA A 495 -2.56 29.04 -1.75
CA ALA A 495 -1.86 30.30 -1.95
C ALA A 495 -2.29 31.01 -3.24
N ILE A 496 -2.71 30.24 -4.26
CA ILE A 496 -3.21 30.79 -5.53
C ILE A 496 -4.58 31.45 -5.33
N LEU A 497 -5.46 30.87 -4.52
CA LEU A 497 -6.76 31.48 -4.17
C LEU A 497 -6.60 32.70 -3.26
N ASP A 498 -5.68 32.65 -2.29
CA ASP A 498 -5.36 33.79 -1.40
C ASP A 498 -4.97 35.05 -2.19
N SER A 499 -4.13 34.90 -3.23
CA SER A 499 -3.69 36.00 -4.09
C SER A 499 -4.82 36.81 -4.73
N ARG A 500 -6.05 36.27 -4.75
CA ARG A 500 -7.25 36.92 -5.28
C ARG A 500 -8.14 37.51 -4.18
N ASN A 501 -8.37 36.79 -3.07
CA ASN A 501 -9.16 37.24 -1.92
C ASN A 501 -9.02 36.27 -0.72
N PHE A 502 -8.31 36.67 0.33
CA PHE A 502 -8.10 35.84 1.54
C PHE A 502 -9.41 35.43 2.23
N THR A 503 -10.39 36.32 2.37
CA THR A 503 -11.68 36.01 3.01
C THR A 503 -12.42 34.90 2.25
N LYS A 504 -12.37 34.93 0.92
CA LYS A 504 -12.96 33.88 0.09
C LYS A 504 -12.20 32.56 0.20
N ALA A 505 -10.86 32.61 0.21
CA ALA A 505 -10.02 31.43 0.42
C ALA A 505 -10.28 30.79 1.78
N ARG A 506 -10.35 31.60 2.85
CA ARG A 506 -10.66 31.18 4.23
C ARG A 506 -12.01 30.48 4.33
N ASN A 507 -13.07 31.08 3.80
CA ASN A 507 -14.41 30.49 3.89
C ASN A 507 -14.48 29.16 3.12
N ARG A 508 -13.87 29.09 1.93
CA ARG A 508 -13.79 27.83 1.16
C ARG A 508 -12.93 26.76 1.86
N PHE A 509 -11.87 27.17 2.54
CA PHE A 509 -11.03 26.28 3.33
C PHE A 509 -11.81 25.68 4.51
N ILE A 510 -12.62 26.49 5.21
CA ILE A 510 -13.51 26.04 6.28
C ILE A 510 -14.55 25.05 5.73
N GLU A 511 -15.20 25.34 4.60
CA GLU A 511 -16.19 24.43 3.98
C GLU A 511 -15.62 23.03 3.68
N LEU A 512 -14.40 22.96 3.13
CA LEU A 512 -13.78 21.66 2.83
C LEU A 512 -13.34 20.92 4.09
N TRP A 513 -12.88 21.64 5.12
CA TRP A 513 -12.61 21.04 6.42
C TRP A 513 -13.87 20.52 7.09
N GLU A 514 -15.01 21.18 6.92
CA GLU A 514 -16.28 20.71 7.46
C GLU A 514 -16.66 19.33 6.91
N LEU A 515 -16.36 19.07 5.62
CA LEU A 515 -16.57 17.76 5.00
C LEU A 515 -15.62 16.67 5.51
N ARG A 516 -14.40 17.05 5.93
CA ARG A 516 -13.30 16.15 6.34
C ARG A 516 -13.16 16.00 7.85
N ALA A 517 -13.76 16.88 8.65
CA ALA A 517 -13.61 16.88 10.10
C ALA A 517 -14.09 15.57 10.76
N LYS A 518 -15.02 14.86 10.13
CA LYS A 518 -15.51 13.54 10.56
C LYS A 518 -14.44 12.44 10.57
N ASP A 519 -13.33 12.64 9.88
CA ASP A 519 -12.21 11.69 9.86
C ASP A 519 -11.39 11.77 11.17
N TRP A 520 -11.69 12.75 12.03
CA TRP A 520 -10.98 13.07 13.25
C TRP A 520 -11.91 13.10 14.45
N LYS A 521 -11.36 12.91 15.65
CA LYS A 521 -12.13 13.14 16.90
C LYS A 521 -12.62 14.58 16.94
N ARG A 522 -11.72 15.52 16.62
CA ARG A 522 -11.94 16.97 16.60
C ARG A 522 -10.89 17.65 15.74
N VAL A 523 -11.30 18.66 14.98
CA VAL A 523 -10.43 19.57 14.22
C VAL A 523 -10.62 20.99 14.75
N GLU A 524 -9.53 21.68 15.11
CA GLU A 524 -9.53 23.10 15.48
C GLU A 524 -8.78 23.92 14.43
N LEU A 525 -9.51 24.74 13.67
CA LEU A 525 -8.94 25.71 12.74
C LEU A 525 -8.74 27.04 13.46
N VAL A 526 -7.49 27.48 13.58
CA VAL A 526 -7.14 28.73 14.25
C VAL A 526 -6.71 29.75 13.21
N PHE A 527 -7.43 30.87 13.13
CA PHE A 527 -7.10 31.98 12.25
C PHE A 527 -6.67 33.18 13.07
N ASP A 528 -5.57 33.81 12.65
CA ASP A 528 -5.22 35.13 13.16
C ASP A 528 -6.29 36.14 12.74
N GLY A 529 -6.92 36.80 13.70
CA GLY A 529 -8.08 37.64 13.42
C GLY A 529 -7.71 38.96 12.75
N GLN A 530 -8.57 39.42 11.84
CA GLN A 530 -8.66 40.85 11.50
C GLN A 530 -9.84 41.53 12.22
N GLU A 531 -10.59 40.78 13.02
CA GLU A 531 -11.84 41.20 13.67
C GLU A 531 -11.60 41.53 15.14
N GLU A 532 -12.40 42.45 15.68
CA GLU A 532 -12.16 43.13 16.97
C GLU A 532 -12.43 42.27 18.23
N ARG A 533 -12.72 40.97 18.09
CA ARG A 533 -13.09 40.07 19.19
C ARG A 533 -12.67 38.63 18.94
N HIS A 534 -12.21 37.98 20.00
CA HIS A 534 -12.05 36.51 20.05
C HIS A 534 -13.41 35.82 19.84
N TRP A 535 -13.50 34.95 18.84
CA TRP A 535 -14.75 34.29 18.44
C TRP A 535 -14.50 32.81 18.14
N ILE A 536 -15.33 31.93 18.73
CA ILE A 536 -15.27 30.48 18.51
C ILE A 536 -16.58 30.03 17.87
N GLU A 537 -16.50 29.33 16.74
CA GLU A 537 -17.62 28.68 16.07
C GLU A 537 -17.50 27.17 16.17
N GLU A 538 -18.47 26.52 16.81
CA GLU A 538 -18.55 25.05 16.88
C GLU A 538 -19.46 24.51 15.76
N ARG A 539 -18.93 23.59 14.96
CA ARG A 539 -19.57 22.98 13.78
C ARG A 539 -19.37 21.46 13.78
N GLY A 540 -19.92 20.79 14.79
CA GLY A 540 -19.79 19.34 14.96
C GLY A 540 -18.36 18.92 15.34
N HIS A 541 -17.67 18.17 14.48
CA HIS A 541 -16.27 17.79 14.69
C HIS A 541 -15.28 18.92 14.38
N LEU A 542 -15.74 20.00 13.76
CA LEU A 542 -14.93 21.17 13.41
C LEU A 542 -15.18 22.31 14.40
N ILE A 543 -14.11 22.98 14.82
CA ILE A 543 -14.17 24.21 15.60
C ILE A 543 -13.31 25.24 14.89
N VAL A 544 -13.86 26.43 14.66
CA VAL A 544 -13.14 27.55 14.05
C VAL A 544 -12.92 28.60 15.12
N VAL A 545 -11.66 28.96 15.35
CA VAL A 545 -11.22 29.92 16.35
C VAL A 545 -10.64 31.12 15.64
N TYR A 546 -11.17 32.30 15.94
CA TYR A 546 -10.62 33.58 15.50
C TYR A 546 -9.99 34.27 16.70
N THR A 547 -8.69 34.50 16.63
CA THR A 547 -7.94 35.18 17.69
C THR A 547 -8.01 36.70 17.57
N ASP A 548 -7.89 37.43 18.68
CA ASP A 548 -7.88 38.89 18.66
C ASP A 548 -6.46 39.43 18.38
N ALA A 549 -6.26 40.03 17.21
CA ALA A 549 -4.96 40.59 16.81
C ALA A 549 -4.52 41.82 17.62
N ARG A 550 -5.37 42.41 18.46
CA ARG A 550 -5.00 43.56 19.32
C ARG A 550 -4.13 43.17 20.50
N PHE A 551 -4.20 41.91 20.92
CA PHE A 551 -3.44 41.41 22.05
C PHE A 551 -2.42 40.39 21.55
N GLU A 552 -1.12 40.72 21.66
CA GLU A 552 -0.06 39.79 21.27
C GLU A 552 -0.17 38.44 22.00
N SER A 553 -0.69 38.45 23.24
CA SER A 553 -0.96 37.26 24.05
C SER A 553 -2.07 36.36 23.52
N GLN A 554 -2.80 36.78 22.47
CA GLN A 554 -3.89 36.02 21.87
C GLN A 554 -3.60 35.57 20.44
N ARG A 555 -2.39 35.78 19.88
CA ARG A 555 -2.06 35.29 18.54
C ARG A 555 -2.34 33.80 18.37
N ALA A 556 -2.62 33.39 17.13
CA ALA A 556 -2.88 31.99 16.77
C ALA A 556 -1.83 31.03 17.35
N ASP A 557 -0.55 31.40 17.28
CA ASP A 557 0.57 30.61 17.81
C ASP A 557 0.45 30.35 19.31
N ILE A 558 0.13 31.39 20.09
CA ILE A 558 -0.01 31.31 21.55
C ILE A 558 -1.27 30.54 21.93
N TYR A 559 -2.36 30.74 21.19
CA TYR A 559 -3.58 29.96 21.37
C TYR A 559 -3.30 28.47 21.14
N ILE A 560 -2.67 28.11 20.01
CA ILE A 560 -2.33 26.72 19.68
C ILE A 560 -1.42 26.13 20.77
N GLN A 561 -0.41 26.88 21.23
CA GLN A 561 0.50 26.43 22.27
C GLN A 561 -0.22 26.14 23.58
N SER A 562 -1.03 27.08 24.08
CA SER A 562 -1.82 26.89 25.31
C SER A 562 -2.78 25.70 25.15
N ARG A 563 -3.45 25.62 24.00
CA ARG A 563 -4.48 24.61 23.75
C ARG A 563 -3.91 23.19 23.66
N MET A 564 -2.76 23.01 23.02
CA MET A 564 -2.09 21.71 23.00
C MET A 564 -1.63 21.28 24.40
N GLY A 565 -1.15 22.23 25.21
CA GLY A 565 -0.79 21.98 26.61
C GLY A 565 -1.99 21.54 27.45
N GLU A 566 -3.13 22.22 27.33
CA GLU A 566 -4.40 21.84 27.99
C GLU A 566 -4.89 20.46 27.57
N LEU A 567 -4.96 20.20 26.26
CA LEU A 567 -5.44 18.92 25.73
C LEU A 567 -4.57 17.73 26.17
N ASN A 568 -3.25 17.94 26.20
CA ASN A 568 -2.32 16.92 26.66
C ASN A 568 -2.41 16.70 28.19
N ALA A 569 -2.69 17.76 28.97
CA ALA A 569 -2.89 17.64 30.41
C ALA A 569 -4.22 16.94 30.76
N ASP A 570 -5.29 17.25 30.03
CA ASP A 570 -6.61 16.67 30.24
C ASP A 570 -6.69 15.21 29.78
N ASN A 571 -6.03 14.85 28.68
CA ASN A 571 -6.05 13.50 28.12
C ASN A 571 -4.73 13.13 27.41
N PRO A 572 -3.71 12.67 28.16
CA PRO A 572 -2.36 12.41 27.63
C PRO A 572 -2.29 11.25 26.62
N ASP A 573 -3.33 10.40 26.57
CA ASP A 573 -3.41 9.29 25.61
C ASP A 573 -3.92 9.73 24.24
N THR A 574 -4.57 10.90 24.15
CA THR A 574 -5.09 11.45 22.88
C THR A 574 -3.93 11.98 22.05
N LYS A 575 -3.80 11.49 20.80
CA LYS A 575 -2.75 11.99 19.91
C LYS A 575 -3.10 13.37 19.35
N LEU A 576 -2.11 14.25 19.36
CA LEU A 576 -2.23 15.62 18.89
C LEU A 576 -1.46 15.82 17.59
N PHE A 577 -2.13 16.38 16.60
CA PHE A 577 -1.58 16.68 15.28
C PHE A 577 -1.57 18.19 15.08
N LEU A 578 -0.52 18.72 14.43
CA LEU A 578 -0.45 20.13 14.05
C LEU A 578 -0.14 20.30 12.56
N ILE A 579 -0.98 21.09 11.88
CA ILE A 579 -0.71 21.61 10.54
C ILE A 579 -0.17 23.04 10.67
N THR A 580 1.11 23.24 10.36
CA THR A 580 1.72 24.57 10.21
C THR A 580 3.03 24.46 9.42
N ALA A 581 3.44 25.50 8.67
CA ALA A 581 4.79 25.64 8.14
C ALA A 581 5.69 26.53 9.02
N ASP A 582 5.16 27.09 10.11
CA ASP A 582 5.92 27.90 11.06
C ASP A 582 6.84 27.01 11.91
N ARG A 583 8.15 27.29 11.87
CA ARG A 583 9.15 26.53 12.62
C ARG A 583 9.18 26.92 14.10
N GLU A 584 8.96 28.19 14.43
CA GLU A 584 8.99 28.66 15.81
C GLU A 584 7.82 28.05 16.60
N LEU A 585 6.63 28.01 15.97
CA LEU A 585 5.48 27.33 16.55
C LEU A 585 5.75 25.83 16.73
N ARG A 586 6.26 25.13 15.70
CA ARG A 586 6.60 23.70 15.79
C ARG A 586 7.53 23.38 16.95
N ASP A 587 8.60 24.15 17.09
CA ASP A 587 9.58 23.94 18.16
C ASP A 587 8.93 24.13 19.53
N SER A 588 8.08 25.15 19.68
CA SER A 588 7.41 25.50 20.93
C SER A 588 6.39 24.46 21.43
N VAL A 589 5.78 23.68 20.53
CA VAL A 589 4.78 22.65 20.86
C VAL A 589 5.27 21.22 20.69
N SER A 590 6.53 21.03 20.28
CA SER A 590 7.15 19.73 19.97
C SER A 590 7.01 18.70 21.09
N GLN A 591 6.99 19.14 22.35
CA GLN A 591 6.82 18.28 23.53
C GLN A 591 5.42 17.67 23.68
N TRP A 592 4.39 18.26 23.05
CA TRP A 592 3.00 17.78 23.11
C TRP A 592 2.51 17.23 21.77
N CYS A 593 3.08 17.70 20.66
CA CYS A 593 2.70 17.29 19.32
C CYS A 593 3.23 15.90 18.99
N ASN A 594 2.38 15.01 18.47
CA ASN A 594 2.79 13.68 18.02
C ASN A 594 3.08 13.61 16.52
N TYR A 595 2.44 14.48 15.73
CA TYR A 595 2.53 14.46 14.27
C TYR A 595 2.49 15.88 13.70
N PHE A 596 3.45 16.21 12.83
CA PHE A 596 3.47 17.46 12.09
C PHE A 596 3.07 17.24 10.65
N ILE A 597 2.35 18.20 10.09
CA ILE A 597 1.93 18.21 8.70
C ILE A 597 2.36 19.54 8.09
N GLU A 598 3.28 19.49 7.13
CA GLU A 598 3.67 20.70 6.38
C GLU A 598 2.61 21.01 5.31
N PRO A 599 1.94 22.18 5.37
CA PRO A 599 0.82 22.50 4.48
C PRO A 599 1.13 22.47 2.99
N ARG A 600 2.41 22.66 2.63
CA ARG A 600 2.88 22.96 1.27
C ARG A 600 2.33 22.01 0.21
N TRP A 601 2.48 20.72 0.44
CA TRP A 601 2.02 19.66 -0.48
C TRP A 601 1.11 18.63 0.20
N ALA A 602 1.17 18.50 1.53
CA ALA A 602 0.48 17.43 2.24
C ALA A 602 -1.05 17.58 2.24
N LEU A 603 -1.56 18.82 2.11
CA LEU A 603 -2.99 19.12 2.13
C LEU A 603 -3.68 18.95 0.77
N ILE A 604 -2.95 19.07 -0.33
CA ILE A 604 -3.52 19.15 -1.70
C ILE A 604 -4.38 17.92 -2.04
N PRO A 605 -3.96 16.67 -1.76
CA PRO A 605 -4.80 15.52 -2.06
C PRO A 605 -6.03 15.39 -1.14
N TYR A 606 -6.01 16.06 0.02
CA TYR A 606 -7.00 15.91 1.08
C TYR A 606 -8.07 17.02 1.06
N LEU A 607 -7.66 18.22 0.64
CA LEU A 607 -8.45 19.45 0.55
C LEU A 607 -8.22 20.10 -0.82
N SER A 608 -8.50 19.37 -1.90
CA SER A 608 -8.39 19.93 -3.25
C SER A 608 -9.53 20.91 -3.50
N ILE A 609 -9.25 21.99 -4.23
CA ILE A 609 -10.23 23.03 -4.56
C ILE A 609 -11.18 22.57 -5.69
N GLU A 610 -10.78 21.55 -6.45
CA GLU A 610 -11.53 21.01 -7.60
C GLU A 610 -12.55 19.91 -7.26
N ASP A 611 -12.56 19.42 -6.01
CA ASP A 611 -13.63 18.58 -5.43
C ASP A 611 -14.74 19.45 -4.79
#